data_AF-A0A3B8X278-F1
#
_entry.id   AF-A0A3B8X278-F1
#
_cell.length_a   1.000
_cell.length_b   1.000
_cell.length_c   1.000
_cell.angle_alpha   90.00
_cell.angle_beta   90.00
_cell.angle_gamma   90.00
#
_symmetry.space_group_name_H-M   'P 1'
#
loop_
_entity.id
_entity.type
_entity.pdbx_description
1 polymer ?
#
loop_
_entity_poly.entity_id
_entity_poly.type
_entity_poly.pdbx_seq_one_letter_code
_entity_poly.pdbx_strand_id
1 'polypeptide(L)' 'VTAFVCVTDTALTIEQLDQFVEQSELSHYQRPREYRFVDELPKGPTGKLSRKSLRA' A
#
# COMPACT_ATOMS: atom_id res chain seq x y z
N VAL A 1 -6.02 7.20 5.95
CA VAL A 1 -5.88 5.78 5.56
C VAL A 1 -4.53 5.64 4.89
N THR A 2 -3.65 4.79 5.40
CA THR A 2 -2.30 4.59 4.83
C THR A 2 -2.29 3.25 4.09
N ALA A 3 -1.85 3.26 2.83
CA ALA A 3 -1.70 2.07 2.00
C ALA A 3 -0.25 1.60 2.05
N PHE A 4 -0.04 0.35 2.48
CA PHE A 4 1.25 -0.32 2.41
C PHE A 4 1.31 -1.13 1.13
N VAL A 5 2.27 -0.83 0.27
CA VAL A 5 2.39 -1.44 -1.06
C VAL A 5 3.74 -2.13 -1.14
N CYS A 6 3.72 -3.42 -1.48
CA CYS A 6 4.93 -4.18 -1.79
C CYS A 6 4.99 -4.29 -3.31
N VAL A 7 5.94 -3.58 -3.91
CA VAL A 7 6.16 -3.60 -5.35
C VAL A 7 7.32 -4.52 -5.64
N THR A 8 7.14 -5.42 -6.60
CA THR A 8 8.24 -6.23 -7.13
C THR A 8 9.06 -5.43 -8.13
N ASP A 9 8.46 -4.40 -8.72
CA ASP A 9 9.07 -3.53 -9.71
C ASP A 9 9.42 -2.18 -9.08
N THR A 10 10.70 -1.85 -9.06
CA THR A 10 11.23 -0.61 -8.48
C THR A 10 10.95 0.62 -9.34
N ALA A 11 10.46 0.46 -10.58
CA ALA A 11 10.08 1.59 -11.43
C ALA A 11 8.73 2.22 -11.01
N LEU A 12 7.97 1.56 -10.14
CA LEU A 12 6.67 2.05 -9.71
C LEU A 12 6.82 3.24 -8.75
N THR A 13 6.21 4.37 -9.10
CA THR A 13 6.26 5.60 -8.29
C THR A 13 4.94 5.85 -7.55
N ILE A 14 5.01 6.65 -6.47
CA ILE A 14 3.82 7.08 -5.72
C ILE A 14 2.85 7.84 -6.63
N GLU A 15 3.38 8.68 -7.53
CA GLU A 15 2.58 9.50 -8.46
C GLU A 15 1.72 8.64 -9.40
N GLN A 16 2.28 7.55 -9.93
CA GLN A 16 1.53 6.61 -10.77
C GLN A 16 0.42 5.90 -9.99
N LEU A 17 0.68 5.55 -8.73
CA LEU A 17 -0.31 4.95 -7.84
C LEU A 17 -1.43 5.92 -7.50
N ASP A 18 -1.09 7.18 -7.26
CA ASP A 18 -2.06 8.22 -6.94
C ASP A 18 -2.93 8.54 -8.16
N GLN A 19 -2.33 8.69 -9.34
CA GLN A 19 -3.06 8.87 -10.59
C GLN A 19 -3.99 7.69 -10.87
N PHE A 20 -3.55 6.45 -10.62
CA PHE A 20 -4.39 5.26 -10.77
C PHE A 20 -5.59 5.28 -9.80
N VAL A 21 -5.37 5.63 -8.54
CA VAL A 21 -6.44 5.73 -7.53
C VAL A 21 -7.39 6.90 -7.85
N GLU A 22 -6.88 7.99 -8.39
CA GLU A 22 -7.66 9.15 -8.81
C GLU A 22 -8.55 8.85 -10.02
N GLN A 23 -8.05 8.07 -10.97
CA GLN A 23 -8.80 7.59 -12.14
C GLN A 23 -9.80 6.47 -11.80
N SER A 24 -9.66 5.82 -10.65
CA SER A 24 -10.56 4.77 -10.20
C SER A 24 -11.89 5.33 -9.70
N GLU A 25 -12.92 4.48 -9.66
CA GLU A 25 -14.24 4.80 -9.08
C GLU A 25 -14.25 4.95 -7.54
N LEU A 26 -13.08 5.12 -6.93
CA LEU A 26 -12.94 5.24 -5.48
C LEU A 26 -13.34 6.64 -5.03
N SER A 27 -14.28 6.69 -4.07
CA SER A 27 -14.68 7.93 -3.42
C SER A 27 -13.50 8.53 -2.63
N HIS A 28 -13.45 9.86 -2.50
CA HIS A 28 -12.35 10.58 -1.83
C HIS A 28 -11.98 10.04 -0.43
N TYR A 29 -12.94 9.53 0.33
CA TYR A 29 -12.70 8.95 1.65
C TYR A 29 -11.96 7.59 1.60
N GLN A 30 -12.16 6.81 0.54
CA GLN A 30 -11.52 5.50 0.35
C GLN A 30 -10.11 5.63 -0.20
N ARG A 31 -9.76 6.80 -0.75
CA ARG A 31 -8.43 7.07 -1.27
C ARG A 31 -7.40 7.06 -0.13
N PRO A 32 -6.30 6.31 -0.28
CA PRO A 32 -5.18 6.41 0.65
C PRO A 32 -4.68 7.85 0.70
N ARG A 33 -4.41 8.34 1.91
CA ARG A 33 -3.79 9.66 2.11
C ARG A 33 -2.27 9.59 2.09
N GLU A 34 -1.74 8.38 2.17
CA GLU A 34 -0.31 8.11 2.29
C GLU A 34 -0.05 6.72 1.70
N TYR A 35 0.96 6.63 0.86
CA TYR A 35 1.44 5.40 0.27
C TYR A 35 2.83 5.12 0.83
N ARG A 36 3.01 3.93 1.40
CA ARG A 36 4.28 3.49 1.95
C ARG A 36 4.73 2.23 1.22
N PHE A 37 5.83 2.34 0.49
CA PHE A 37 6.47 1.18 -0.10
C PHE A 37 7.19 0.38 0.99
N VAL A 38 6.97 -0.93 0.99
CA VAL A 38 7.62 -1.88 1.88
C VAL A 38 8.23 -2.99 1.04
N ASP A 39 9.46 -3.39 1.34
CA ASP A 39 10.16 -4.44 0.60
C ASP A 39 9.47 -5.80 0.75
N GLU A 40 8.88 -6.04 1.93
CA GLU A 40 8.09 -7.23 2.18
C GLU A 40 6.89 -6.92 3.07
N LEU A 41 5.75 -7.54 2.74
CA LEU A 41 4.59 -7.53 3.61
C LEU A 41 4.84 -8.53 4.77
N PRO A 42 4.98 -8.06 6.02
CA PRO A 42 5.36 -8.93 7.13
C PRO A 42 4.29 -9.98 7.34
N LYS A 43 4.69 -11.24 7.15
CA LYS A 43 3.85 -12.40 7.41
C LYS A 43 4.07 -12.87 8.84
N GLY A 44 2.99 -13.18 9.54
CA GLY A 44 3.06 -13.83 10.84
C GLY A 44 3.53 -15.28 10.72
N PRO A 45 3.71 -15.96 11.87
CA PRO A 45 4.16 -17.36 11.93
C PRO A 45 3.20 -18.36 11.25
N THR A 46 1.98 -17.94 10.90
CA THR A 46 0.99 -18.73 10.15
C THR A 46 0.92 -18.35 8.65
N GLY A 47 1.85 -17.53 8.15
CA GLY A 47 1.88 -17.05 6.76
C GLY A 47 0.87 -15.95 6.44
N LYS A 48 0.02 -15.55 7.40
CA LYS A 48 -0.96 -14.47 7.23
C LYS A 48 -0.33 -13.09 7.39
N LEU A 49 -0.87 -12.09 6.69
CA LEU A 49 -0.43 -10.70 6.81
C LEU A 49 -0.55 -10.18 8.25
N SER A 50 0.57 -9.73 8.81
CA SER A 50 0.63 -9.17 10.17
C SER A 50 0.49 -7.65 10.14
N ARG A 51 -0.75 -7.16 10.23
CA ARG A 51 -1.05 -5.71 10.30
C ARG A 51 -0.42 -5.01 11.50
N LYS A 52 -0.14 -5.74 12.58
CA LYS A 52 0.52 -5.20 13.78
C LYS A 52 1.97 -4.82 13.50
N SER A 53 2.66 -5.60 12.66
CA SER A 53 4.08 -5.35 12.33
C SER A 53 4.23 -4.21 11.33
N LEU A 54 3.20 -3.94 10.52
CA LEU A 54 3.16 -2.79 9.59
C LEU A 54 2.95 -1.43 10.30
N ARG A 55 2.47 -1.43 11.54
CA ARG A 55 2.17 -0.21 12.32
C ARG A 55 3.15 0.03 13.47
N ALA A 56 4.07 -0.89 13.70
CA ALA A 56 5.05 -0.83 14.79
C ALA A 56 6.20 0.12 14.43
#